data_AF-A0A2M7H0H7-F1
#
_entry.id   AF-A0A2M7H0H7-F1
#
_cell.length_a   1.000
_cell.length_b   1.000
_cell.length_c   1.000
_cell.angle_alpha   90.00
_cell.angle_beta   90.00
_cell.angle_gamma   90.00
#
_symmetry.space_group_name_H-M   'P 1'
#
loop_
_entity.id
_entity.type
_entity.pdbx_description
1 polymer ?
#
loop_
_entity_poly.entity_id
_entity_poly.type
_entity_poly.pdbx_seq_one_letter_code
_entity_poly.pdbx_strand_id
1 'polypeptide(L)'
;MKKYEECATRLENRGDAPPTKEYVDALVEGILKSGVEASWHSGVSPLGRALFPSKVYPNCHPKANFESFHYLIEELHKVGRPVISWYPLNMAAGVAEAHPDWRMQFVDFDYKPDPEATVNYVCFNSPYGKLLPKFAIELVKDVGFDGIWFDGATFSNHHTNFQPGCKCDFCRKRFKKDTGLDLPERVDYESHNFRIWVNWRYEVLMDVWKRIVEAVEVVKPEATVCFNNYRRRPLKPWNTAIPMRKIKLNAIMSSELDAFPFQADIQMKINQAYGFKKGVESWWPLHNYGNAWAPCPDKLTAVQAVLGCISAGGIASCGTGETAKQAALVLKEMENAAAPRFPYLGGRTIEYAAIVASQQTMDFWAKNNANKVWDEIHGANEILLHSHLQSSVIFEDHLEKENLSKYPIIILGNMVCISKKQAKGLKEYVEAGGVLFACDQVGELD
;
A
#
# COMPACT_ATOMS: atom_id res chain seq x y z
N MET A 1 16.04 20.81 3.78
CA MET A 1 15.88 19.56 3.00
C MET A 1 14.43 19.42 2.59
N LYS A 2 14.13 18.86 1.41
CA LYS A 2 12.75 18.57 0.99
C LYS A 2 12.13 17.51 1.90
N LYS A 3 10.82 17.57 2.15
CA LYS A 3 10.11 16.44 2.75
C LYS A 3 9.94 15.33 1.72
N TYR A 4 9.76 14.10 2.18
CA TYR A 4 9.58 12.95 1.29
C TYR A 4 8.40 13.13 0.33
N GLU A 5 7.27 13.66 0.81
CA GLU A 5 6.09 13.95 0.00
C GLU A 5 6.34 15.03 -1.08
N GLU A 6 7.38 15.84 -0.93
CA GLU A 6 7.78 16.93 -1.84
C GLU A 6 8.83 16.49 -2.88
N CYS A 7 9.19 15.20 -2.89
CA CYS A 7 10.17 14.61 -3.80
C CYS A 7 9.50 14.00 -5.03
N ALA A 8 9.94 14.42 -6.22
CA ALA A 8 9.38 14.02 -7.52
C ALA A 8 9.78 12.61 -7.94
N THR A 9 10.92 12.12 -7.47
CA THR A 9 11.39 10.74 -7.68
C THR A 9 11.87 10.11 -6.38
N ARG A 10 11.60 8.82 -6.24
CA ARG A 10 11.78 8.06 -5.01
C ARG A 10 12.38 6.70 -5.34
N LEU A 11 13.54 6.40 -4.75
CA LEU A 11 14.28 5.15 -4.98
C LEU A 11 14.33 4.30 -3.71
N GLU A 12 13.74 3.12 -3.80
CA GLU A 12 13.91 2.05 -2.84
C GLU A 12 15.30 1.42 -2.96
N ASN A 13 15.99 1.33 -1.83
CA ASN A 13 17.15 0.48 -1.66
C ASN A 13 16.96 -0.42 -0.44
N ARG A 14 17.00 -1.74 -0.63
CA ARG A 14 16.84 -2.70 0.48
C ARG A 14 18.16 -3.34 0.85
N GLY A 15 18.28 -3.70 2.12
CA GLY A 15 19.43 -4.42 2.68
C GLY A 15 19.02 -5.44 3.73
N ASP A 16 19.75 -6.54 3.80
CA ASP A 16 19.58 -7.59 4.83
C ASP A 16 20.53 -7.39 6.04
N ALA A 17 21.42 -6.42 5.96
CA ALA A 17 22.38 -6.06 7.00
C ALA A 17 22.49 -4.53 7.11
N PRO A 18 23.04 -4.00 8.23
CA PRO A 18 23.30 -2.58 8.36
C PRO A 18 24.22 -2.10 7.24
N PRO A 19 24.00 -0.90 6.69
CA PRO A 19 24.74 -0.43 5.52
C PRO A 19 26.23 -0.26 5.87
N THR A 20 27.11 -0.68 4.96
CA THR A 20 28.54 -0.37 5.06
C THR A 20 28.81 1.03 4.54
N LYS A 21 29.94 1.61 4.95
CA LYS A 21 30.38 2.92 4.47
C LYS A 21 30.49 2.96 2.94
N GLU A 22 31.11 1.94 2.35
CA GLU A 22 31.32 1.85 0.90
C GLU A 22 29.98 1.80 0.13
N TYR A 23 28.99 1.12 0.70
CA TYR A 23 27.65 1.07 0.13
C TYR A 23 26.97 2.44 0.17
N VAL A 24 27.03 3.13 1.31
CA VAL A 24 26.46 4.48 1.46
C VAL A 24 27.13 5.46 0.50
N ASP A 25 28.46 5.45 0.41
CA ASP A 25 29.21 6.33 -0.49
C ASP A 25 28.80 6.11 -1.96
N ALA A 26 28.64 4.84 -2.37
CA ALA A 26 28.19 4.49 -3.72
C ALA A 26 26.71 4.87 -3.98
N LEU A 27 25.85 4.76 -2.97
CA LEU A 27 24.46 5.18 -3.04
C LEU A 27 24.36 6.70 -3.25
N VAL A 28 25.11 7.48 -2.48
CA VAL A 28 25.16 8.95 -2.60
C VAL A 28 25.67 9.35 -3.99
N GLU A 29 26.73 8.71 -4.49
CA GLU A 29 27.23 8.94 -5.85
C GLU A 29 26.13 8.66 -6.90
N GLY A 30 25.41 7.55 -6.77
CA GLY A 30 24.32 7.18 -7.67
C GLY A 30 23.14 8.16 -7.64
N ILE A 31 22.75 8.61 -6.45
CA ILE A 31 21.68 9.60 -6.27
C ILE A 31 22.07 10.95 -6.88
N LEU A 32 23.29 11.44 -6.64
CA LEU A 32 23.77 12.69 -7.24
C LEU A 32 23.84 12.60 -8.77
N LYS A 33 24.29 11.46 -9.30
CA LYS A 33 24.39 11.24 -10.75
C LYS A 33 23.03 11.15 -11.44
N SER A 34 22.05 10.55 -10.78
CA SER A 34 20.70 10.35 -11.32
C SER A 34 19.80 11.57 -11.11
N GLY A 35 20.02 12.34 -10.04
CA GLY A 35 19.14 13.44 -9.65
C GLY A 35 17.98 13.02 -8.75
N VAL A 36 17.88 11.73 -8.37
CA VAL A 36 16.80 11.21 -7.52
C VAL A 36 16.63 12.04 -6.25
N GLU A 37 15.38 12.32 -5.90
CA GLU A 37 15.08 13.28 -4.83
C GLU A 37 14.92 12.68 -3.44
N ALA A 38 14.52 11.42 -3.32
CA ALA A 38 14.36 10.71 -2.04
C ALA A 38 14.79 9.25 -2.13
N SER A 39 15.18 8.67 -1.00
CA SER A 39 15.55 7.25 -0.92
C SER A 39 14.84 6.50 0.21
N TRP A 40 14.67 5.20 0.04
CA TRP A 40 14.25 4.29 1.12
C TRP A 40 15.43 3.40 1.47
N HIS A 41 15.59 3.10 2.75
CA HIS A 41 16.54 2.10 3.21
C HIS A 41 15.89 1.16 4.23
N SER A 42 16.26 -0.12 4.19
CA SER A 42 15.85 -1.10 5.21
C SER A 42 16.35 -0.69 6.61
N GLY A 43 15.45 -0.32 7.52
CA GLY A 43 15.72 -0.28 8.97
C GLY A 43 15.53 -1.65 9.63
N VAL A 44 14.87 -2.56 8.92
CA VAL A 44 14.72 -3.98 9.23
C VAL A 44 15.10 -4.83 8.02
N SER A 45 15.59 -6.04 8.25
CA SER A 45 15.85 -7.01 7.19
C SER A 45 14.57 -7.39 6.41
N PRO A 46 14.65 -8.04 5.24
CA PRO A 46 13.49 -8.55 4.51
C PRO A 46 12.54 -9.41 5.35
N LEU A 47 13.08 -10.13 6.34
CA LEU A 47 12.30 -10.94 7.30
C LEU A 47 11.83 -10.17 8.55
N GLY A 48 12.07 -8.86 8.61
CA GLY A 48 11.62 -7.99 9.69
C GLY A 48 12.46 -8.10 10.97
N ARG A 49 13.77 -8.36 10.88
CA ARG A 49 14.69 -8.19 12.02
C ARG A 49 15.24 -6.77 12.05
N ALA A 50 15.23 -6.12 13.21
CA ALA A 50 15.86 -4.81 13.36
C ALA A 50 17.35 -4.86 13.01
N LEU A 51 17.79 -3.93 12.16
CA LEU A 51 19.19 -3.81 11.73
C LEU A 51 19.98 -2.85 12.64
N PHE A 52 19.33 -2.25 13.63
CA PHE A 52 19.95 -1.46 14.68
C PHE A 52 19.62 -2.08 16.04
N PRO A 53 20.41 -1.83 17.10
CA PRO A 53 20.17 -2.43 18.41
C PRO A 53 18.97 -1.75 19.09
N SER A 54 17.78 -2.19 18.72
CA SER A 54 16.49 -1.71 19.22
C SER A 54 16.31 -2.03 20.71
N LYS A 55 15.64 -1.12 21.44
CA LYS A 55 15.34 -1.32 22.86
C LYS A 55 14.01 -2.03 23.07
N VAL A 56 13.09 -1.90 22.11
CA VAL A 56 11.75 -2.50 22.18
C VAL A 56 11.58 -3.74 21.30
N TYR A 57 12.42 -3.91 20.27
CA TYR A 57 12.30 -5.00 19.29
C TYR A 57 13.33 -6.10 19.58
N PRO A 58 12.89 -7.32 19.97
CA PRO A 58 13.79 -8.39 20.36
C PRO A 58 14.50 -9.02 19.15
N ASN A 59 15.55 -9.78 19.43
CA ASN A 59 16.31 -10.58 18.45
C ASN A 59 16.73 -9.76 17.21
N CYS A 60 17.34 -8.61 17.47
CA CYS A 60 17.97 -7.78 16.46
C CYS A 60 19.02 -8.57 15.66
N HIS A 61 19.33 -8.09 14.46
CA HIS A 61 20.34 -8.69 13.60
C HIS A 61 21.71 -8.77 14.33
N PRO A 62 22.51 -9.84 14.17
CA PRO A 62 23.77 -9.99 14.92
C PRO A 62 24.79 -8.87 14.69
N LYS A 63 24.73 -8.24 13.52
CA LYS A 63 25.58 -7.08 13.15
C LYS A 63 24.94 -5.73 13.41
N ALA A 64 23.81 -5.69 14.14
CA ALA A 64 23.02 -4.48 14.29
C ALA A 64 23.86 -3.30 14.81
N ASN A 65 23.76 -2.15 14.15
CA ASN A 65 24.69 -1.03 14.36
C ASN A 65 23.99 0.32 14.13
N PHE A 66 24.02 1.22 15.13
CA PHE A 66 23.45 2.57 15.00
C PHE A 66 24.31 3.49 14.12
N GLU A 67 25.63 3.45 14.28
CA GLU A 67 26.58 4.31 13.56
C GLU A 67 26.47 4.14 12.03
N SER A 68 26.26 2.92 11.55
CA SER A 68 25.97 2.64 10.13
C SER A 68 24.76 3.42 9.60
N PHE A 69 23.67 3.48 10.38
CA PHE A 69 22.48 4.22 9.99
C PHE A 69 22.64 5.73 10.14
N HIS A 70 23.30 6.19 11.21
CA HIS A 70 23.61 7.61 11.38
C HIS A 70 24.49 8.10 10.22
N TYR A 71 25.50 7.34 9.80
CA TYR A 71 26.30 7.65 8.62
C TYR A 71 25.44 7.73 7.34
N LEU A 72 24.57 6.74 7.09
CA LEU A 72 23.65 6.75 5.94
C LEU A 72 22.78 8.02 5.92
N ILE A 73 22.17 8.35 7.05
CA ILE A 73 21.24 9.48 7.18
C ILE A 73 21.99 10.80 7.01
N GLU A 74 23.12 10.96 7.70
CA GLU A 74 23.95 12.16 7.62
C GLU A 74 24.46 12.42 6.19
N GLU A 75 24.95 11.40 5.49
CA GLU A 75 25.46 11.56 4.12
C GLU A 75 24.35 11.91 3.12
N LEU A 76 23.15 11.31 3.23
CA LEU A 76 22.00 11.68 2.40
C LEU A 76 21.48 13.08 2.74
N HIS A 77 21.46 13.46 4.02
CA HIS A 77 21.06 14.79 4.46
C HIS A 77 22.03 15.89 4.00
N LYS A 78 23.36 15.61 3.96
CA LYS A 78 24.38 16.53 3.42
C LYS A 78 24.11 16.91 1.97
N VAL A 79 23.59 15.98 1.17
CA VAL A 79 23.19 16.23 -0.23
C VAL A 79 21.71 16.63 -0.37
N GLY A 80 21.01 16.87 0.74
CA GLY A 80 19.65 17.39 0.78
C GLY A 80 18.57 16.39 0.37
N ARG A 81 18.80 15.08 0.60
CA ARG A 81 17.87 14.00 0.21
C ARG A 81 17.28 13.32 1.45
N PRO A 82 15.94 13.31 1.62
CA PRO A 82 15.31 12.58 2.71
C PRO A 82 15.45 11.06 2.51
N VAL A 83 15.53 10.35 3.64
CA VAL A 83 15.58 8.89 3.67
C VAL A 83 14.55 8.33 4.64
N ILE A 84 13.72 7.40 4.16
CA ILE A 84 12.70 6.73 4.98
C ILE A 84 13.00 5.25 5.15
N SER A 85 12.55 4.65 6.26
CA SER A 85 12.77 3.22 6.52
C SER A 85 11.80 2.36 5.73
N TRP A 86 12.26 1.31 5.06
CA TRP A 86 11.39 0.21 4.62
C TRP A 86 11.09 -0.76 5.78
N TYR A 87 9.85 -1.26 5.88
CA TYR A 87 9.40 -2.21 6.92
C TYR A 87 8.24 -3.09 6.43
N PRO A 88 8.34 -4.44 6.40
CA PRO A 88 7.26 -5.36 6.00
C PRO A 88 6.14 -5.57 7.04
N LEU A 89 5.79 -4.52 7.79
CA LEU A 89 4.73 -4.44 8.80
C LEU A 89 4.63 -5.61 9.79
N ASN A 90 3.93 -6.71 9.46
CA ASN A 90 3.70 -7.87 10.36
C ASN A 90 4.62 -9.07 10.12
N MET A 91 5.49 -9.01 9.10
CA MET A 91 6.61 -9.93 9.03
C MET A 91 7.70 -9.44 9.99
N ALA A 92 7.93 -10.20 11.04
CA ALA A 92 8.70 -9.78 12.20
C ALA A 92 9.45 -10.99 12.81
N ALA A 93 10.38 -11.59 12.06
CA ALA A 93 11.08 -12.81 12.46
C ALA A 93 11.70 -12.71 13.86
N GLY A 94 12.35 -11.59 14.19
CA GLY A 94 12.94 -11.38 15.52
C GLY A 94 11.90 -11.46 16.66
N VAL A 95 10.72 -10.86 16.46
CA VAL A 95 9.61 -10.92 17.42
C VAL A 95 9.02 -12.34 17.46
N ALA A 96 8.81 -12.95 16.30
CA ALA A 96 8.23 -14.29 16.19
C ALA A 96 9.10 -15.37 16.84
N GLU A 97 10.42 -15.19 16.89
CA GLU A 97 11.35 -16.07 17.59
C GLU A 97 11.32 -15.87 19.11
N ALA A 98 11.29 -14.61 19.56
CA ALA A 98 11.23 -14.29 20.99
C ALA A 98 9.87 -14.65 21.60
N HIS A 99 8.81 -14.53 20.81
CA HIS A 99 7.42 -14.76 21.20
C HIS A 99 6.69 -15.65 20.19
N PRO A 100 6.98 -16.97 20.16
CA PRO A 100 6.28 -17.90 19.26
C PRO A 100 4.77 -17.93 19.47
N ASP A 101 4.28 -17.59 20.67
CA ASP A 101 2.87 -17.48 21.02
C ASP A 101 2.17 -16.28 20.35
N TRP A 102 2.92 -15.30 19.84
CA TRP A 102 2.36 -14.13 19.14
C TRP A 102 2.20 -14.36 17.63
N ARG A 103 2.68 -15.49 17.12
CA ARG A 103 2.62 -15.81 15.69
C ARG A 103 1.18 -15.87 15.19
N MET A 104 1.01 -15.51 13.92
CA MET A 104 -0.26 -15.70 13.24
C MET A 104 -0.52 -17.20 13.08
N GLN A 105 -1.75 -17.60 13.41
CA GLN A 105 -2.30 -18.89 13.00
C GLN A 105 -3.28 -18.59 11.90
N PHE A 106 -2.92 -18.77 10.63
CA PHE A 106 -3.80 -18.39 9.52
C PHE A 106 -5.05 -19.27 9.47
N VAL A 107 -6.18 -18.75 8.94
CA VAL A 107 -7.37 -19.58 8.71
C VAL A 107 -7.12 -20.58 7.58
N ASP A 108 -7.88 -21.68 7.60
CA ASP A 108 -7.75 -22.72 6.58
C ASP A 108 -8.26 -22.19 5.23
N PHE A 109 -7.48 -22.43 4.17
CA PHE A 109 -7.73 -21.94 2.81
C PHE A 109 -7.34 -22.99 1.77
N ASP A 110 -7.69 -22.75 0.50
CA ASP A 110 -7.59 -23.70 -0.62
C ASP A 110 -6.17 -24.17 -0.95
N TYR A 111 -5.13 -23.54 -0.38
CA TYR A 111 -3.74 -23.99 -0.51
C TYR A 111 -3.07 -24.17 0.84
N LYS A 112 -2.11 -25.08 0.89
CA LYS A 112 -1.32 -25.35 2.08
C LYS A 112 -0.35 -24.17 2.34
N PRO A 113 -0.34 -23.60 3.55
CA PRO A 113 0.60 -22.54 3.88
C PRO A 113 2.04 -23.04 3.78
N ASP A 114 2.95 -22.20 3.30
CA ASP A 114 4.38 -22.46 3.43
C ASP A 114 4.77 -22.32 4.92
N PRO A 115 5.18 -23.41 5.59
CA PRO A 115 5.58 -23.34 6.97
C PRO A 115 6.77 -22.40 7.21
N GLU A 116 7.69 -22.28 6.25
CA GLU A 116 8.89 -21.45 6.40
C GLU A 116 8.57 -19.96 6.31
N ALA A 117 7.65 -19.58 5.42
CA ALA A 117 7.19 -18.19 5.34
C ALA A 117 6.30 -17.81 6.54
N THR A 118 5.38 -18.69 6.95
CA THR A 118 4.36 -18.38 7.96
C THR A 118 4.89 -18.16 9.37
N VAL A 119 5.99 -18.83 9.74
CA VAL A 119 6.59 -18.69 11.09
C VAL A 119 7.07 -17.28 11.41
N ASN A 120 7.29 -16.44 10.38
CA ASN A 120 7.79 -15.07 10.54
C ASN A 120 6.68 -14.03 10.76
N TYR A 121 5.40 -14.40 10.64
CA TYR A 121 4.29 -13.46 10.76
C TYR A 121 3.74 -13.41 12.18
N VAL A 122 3.59 -12.20 12.71
CA VAL A 122 3.06 -11.94 14.06
C VAL A 122 1.69 -11.29 14.02
N CYS A 123 0.84 -11.63 14.98
CA CYS A 123 -0.54 -11.17 15.02
C CYS A 123 -0.65 -9.74 15.57
N PHE A 124 -1.34 -8.84 14.87
CA PHE A 124 -1.64 -7.48 15.35
C PHE A 124 -2.44 -7.42 16.66
N ASN A 125 -3.22 -8.46 16.97
CA ASN A 125 -4.02 -8.54 18.19
C ASN A 125 -3.23 -9.11 19.38
N SER A 126 -2.04 -9.67 19.14
CA SER A 126 -1.10 -9.99 20.21
C SER A 126 -0.50 -8.71 20.81
N PRO A 127 0.31 -8.79 21.88
CA PRO A 127 1.03 -7.63 22.40
C PRO A 127 1.89 -6.90 21.36
N TYR A 128 2.25 -7.56 20.25
CA TYR A 128 2.92 -6.94 19.11
C TYR A 128 2.23 -5.67 18.60
N GLY A 129 0.89 -5.62 18.56
CA GLY A 129 0.16 -4.43 18.11
C GLY A 129 0.42 -3.17 18.96
N LYS A 130 0.89 -3.33 20.20
CA LYS A 130 1.34 -2.23 21.07
C LYS A 130 2.84 -1.95 20.96
N LEU A 131 3.62 -2.93 20.52
CA LEU A 131 5.06 -2.82 20.31
C LEU A 131 5.35 -2.08 19.00
N LEU A 132 4.60 -2.35 17.95
CA LEU A 132 4.82 -1.81 16.60
C LEU A 132 4.86 -0.26 16.55
N PRO A 133 3.92 0.50 17.13
CA PRO A 133 4.05 1.97 17.17
C PRO A 133 5.29 2.46 17.95
N LYS A 134 5.71 1.75 18.99
CA LYS A 134 6.92 2.10 19.75
C LYS A 134 8.19 1.88 18.92
N PHE A 135 8.22 0.80 18.15
CA PHE A 135 9.33 0.54 17.25
C PHE A 135 9.38 1.52 16.07
N ALA A 136 8.22 1.92 15.54
CA ALA A 136 8.12 3.00 14.57
C ALA A 136 8.69 4.33 15.12
N ILE A 137 8.44 4.63 16.40
CA ILE A 137 9.07 5.79 17.07
C ILE A 137 10.59 5.66 17.13
N GLU A 138 11.15 4.48 17.46
CA GLU A 138 12.61 4.28 17.45
C GLU A 138 13.22 4.51 16.07
N LEU A 139 12.58 4.03 15.00
CA LEU A 139 13.05 4.25 13.62
C LEU A 139 13.17 5.74 13.27
N VAL A 140 12.16 6.54 13.60
CA VAL A 140 12.15 7.96 13.19
C VAL A 140 12.94 8.87 14.14
N LYS A 141 13.04 8.51 15.43
CA LYS A 141 13.63 9.35 16.48
C LYS A 141 15.06 8.94 16.85
N ASP A 142 15.28 7.66 17.12
CA ASP A 142 16.56 7.17 17.64
C ASP A 142 17.52 6.85 16.47
N VAL A 143 17.01 6.24 15.40
CA VAL A 143 17.80 6.00 14.18
C VAL A 143 17.87 7.27 13.33
N GLY A 144 16.77 8.03 13.23
CA GLY A 144 16.75 9.34 12.58
C GLY A 144 16.12 9.38 11.19
N PHE A 145 15.45 8.31 10.73
CA PHE A 145 14.76 8.29 9.44
C PHE A 145 13.71 9.41 9.34
N ASP A 146 13.50 9.92 8.13
CA ASP A 146 12.51 10.97 7.81
C ASP A 146 11.09 10.41 7.65
N GLY A 147 10.89 9.13 7.94
CA GLY A 147 9.64 8.44 7.69
C GLY A 147 9.77 6.93 7.66
N ILE A 148 8.65 6.27 7.38
CA ILE A 148 8.56 4.81 7.27
C ILE A 148 7.64 4.45 6.12
N TRP A 149 8.11 3.56 5.26
CA TRP A 149 7.35 2.91 4.21
C TRP A 149 7.00 1.48 4.63
N PHE A 150 5.71 1.24 4.90
CA PHE A 150 5.24 -0.07 5.30
C PHE A 150 4.88 -0.92 4.08
N ASP A 151 5.69 -1.94 3.85
CA ASP A 151 5.44 -2.98 2.86
C ASP A 151 4.57 -4.09 3.44
N GLY A 152 3.91 -4.86 2.58
CA GLY A 152 3.07 -5.98 3.03
C GLY A 152 1.99 -5.53 4.01
N ALA A 153 1.49 -4.29 3.90
CA ALA A 153 0.61 -3.62 4.87
C ALA A 153 -0.81 -4.23 4.91
N THR A 154 -0.88 -5.51 5.24
CA THR A 154 -2.05 -6.37 5.08
C THR A 154 -2.26 -7.17 6.35
N PHE A 155 -3.48 -7.68 6.56
CA PHE A 155 -3.72 -8.72 7.56
C PHE A 155 -3.74 -10.10 6.91
N SER A 156 -2.63 -10.43 6.25
CA SER A 156 -2.38 -11.69 5.54
C SER A 156 -0.87 -11.95 5.41
N ASN A 157 -0.47 -13.07 4.79
CA ASN A 157 0.93 -13.32 4.42
C ASN A 157 1.23 -12.89 2.98
N HIS A 158 2.07 -11.88 2.79
CA HIS A 158 2.44 -11.44 1.45
C HIS A 158 3.30 -12.46 0.67
N HIS A 159 3.99 -13.40 1.32
CA HIS A 159 4.89 -14.37 0.66
C HIS A 159 4.21 -15.58 0.02
N THR A 160 3.02 -15.98 0.46
CA THR A 160 2.33 -17.16 -0.11
C THR A 160 0.98 -16.77 -0.69
N ASN A 161 0.92 -15.78 -1.58
CA ASN A 161 -0.33 -15.40 -2.25
C ASN A 161 -1.43 -14.93 -1.27
N PHE A 162 -1.05 -14.09 -0.29
CA PHE A 162 -1.95 -13.42 0.65
C PHE A 162 -2.87 -14.39 1.40
N GLN A 163 -2.33 -15.30 2.20
CA GLN A 163 -3.16 -16.15 3.05
C GLN A 163 -3.86 -15.29 4.11
N PRO A 164 -5.20 -15.36 4.21
CA PRO A 164 -5.96 -14.36 4.95
C PRO A 164 -5.91 -14.56 6.46
N GLY A 165 -5.74 -13.46 7.19
CA GLY A 165 -6.13 -13.32 8.59
C GLY A 165 -5.45 -14.25 9.59
N CYS A 166 -6.02 -14.29 10.80
CA CYS A 166 -5.47 -15.08 11.90
C CYS A 166 -6.60 -15.59 12.82
N LYS A 167 -6.46 -16.83 13.28
CA LYS A 167 -7.31 -17.59 14.20
C LYS A 167 -6.63 -17.96 15.53
N CYS A 168 -5.56 -17.26 15.90
CA CYS A 168 -4.94 -17.46 17.22
C CYS A 168 -5.87 -16.99 18.36
N ASP A 169 -5.56 -17.38 19.60
CA ASP A 169 -6.38 -17.07 20.77
C ASP A 169 -6.62 -15.57 20.99
N PHE A 170 -5.65 -14.72 20.64
CA PHE A 170 -5.83 -13.26 20.69
C PHE A 170 -6.94 -12.80 19.74
N CYS A 171 -6.94 -13.30 18.50
CA CYS A 171 -7.98 -13.01 17.53
C CYS A 171 -9.33 -13.58 17.96
N ARG A 172 -9.38 -14.82 18.49
CA ARG A 172 -10.61 -15.44 18.98
C ARG A 172 -11.26 -14.61 20.08
N LYS A 173 -10.47 -14.24 21.10
CA LYS A 173 -10.93 -13.42 22.22
C LYS A 173 -11.41 -12.05 21.76
N ARG A 174 -10.65 -11.37 20.90
CA ARG A 174 -11.04 -10.05 20.37
C ARG A 174 -12.30 -10.14 19.50
N PHE A 175 -12.38 -11.09 18.58
CA PHE A 175 -13.54 -11.27 17.72
C PHE A 175 -14.82 -11.58 18.52
N LYS A 176 -14.72 -12.49 19.51
CA LYS A 176 -15.83 -12.80 20.42
C LYS A 176 -16.28 -11.58 21.22
N LYS A 177 -15.33 -10.77 21.70
CA LYS A 177 -15.62 -9.53 22.42
C LYS A 177 -16.29 -8.49 21.51
N ASP A 178 -15.78 -8.30 20.30
CA ASP A 178 -16.23 -7.25 19.38
C ASP A 178 -17.58 -7.58 18.72
N THR A 179 -17.90 -8.88 18.54
CA THR A 179 -19.05 -9.32 17.73
C THR A 179 -20.02 -10.27 18.45
N GLY A 180 -19.62 -10.90 19.56
CA GLY A 180 -20.37 -11.98 20.22
C GLY A 180 -20.27 -13.35 19.51
N LEU A 181 -19.66 -13.41 18.33
CA LEU A 181 -19.57 -14.61 17.50
C LEU A 181 -18.26 -15.37 17.71
N ASP A 182 -18.25 -16.65 17.34
CA ASP A 182 -17.03 -17.46 17.33
C ASP A 182 -16.30 -17.29 16.01
N LEU A 183 -14.97 -17.13 16.10
CA LEU A 183 -14.11 -16.85 14.94
C LEU A 183 -14.10 -18.05 13.97
N PRO A 184 -14.26 -17.83 12.65
CA PRO A 184 -14.27 -18.92 11.66
C PRO A 184 -12.91 -19.63 11.53
N GLU A 185 -12.91 -20.96 11.46
CA GLU A 185 -11.70 -21.77 11.28
C GLU A 185 -11.15 -21.79 9.86
N ARG A 186 -12.05 -21.63 8.88
CA ARG A 186 -11.82 -21.82 7.45
C ARG A 186 -12.59 -20.79 6.64
N VAL A 187 -12.20 -20.63 5.38
CA VAL A 187 -12.97 -19.86 4.41
C VAL A 187 -14.28 -20.56 4.09
N ASP A 188 -15.38 -19.86 4.34
CA ASP A 188 -16.74 -20.36 4.12
C ASP A 188 -17.68 -19.18 3.81
N TYR A 189 -17.93 -18.95 2.52
CA TYR A 189 -18.78 -17.84 2.09
C TYR A 189 -20.25 -18.01 2.49
N GLU A 190 -20.72 -19.18 2.91
CA GLU A 190 -22.09 -19.38 3.41
C GLU A 190 -22.20 -19.13 4.91
N SER A 191 -21.07 -19.10 5.62
CA SER A 191 -21.02 -18.81 7.06
C SER A 191 -21.24 -17.33 7.35
N HIS A 192 -22.26 -17.04 8.17
CA HIS A 192 -22.50 -15.70 8.71
C HIS A 192 -21.26 -15.17 9.44
N ASN A 193 -20.65 -15.98 10.32
CA ASN A 193 -19.48 -15.57 11.09
C ASN A 193 -18.29 -15.24 10.17
N PHE A 194 -18.13 -15.98 9.07
CA PHE A 194 -17.08 -15.68 8.09
C PHE A 194 -17.30 -14.34 7.40
N ARG A 195 -18.51 -14.05 6.92
CA ARG A 195 -18.81 -12.76 6.28
C ARG A 195 -18.58 -11.58 7.24
N ILE A 196 -18.96 -11.72 8.51
CA ILE A 196 -18.69 -10.72 9.55
C ILE A 196 -17.18 -10.60 9.83
N TRP A 197 -16.47 -11.73 9.91
CA TRP A 197 -15.04 -11.75 10.16
C TRP A 197 -14.22 -11.08 9.05
N VAL A 198 -14.62 -11.25 7.78
CA VAL A 198 -13.99 -10.56 6.63
C VAL A 198 -13.96 -9.05 6.88
N ASN A 199 -15.11 -8.46 7.22
CA ASN A 199 -15.23 -7.02 7.48
C ASN A 199 -14.55 -6.60 8.80
N TRP A 200 -14.62 -7.43 9.84
CA TRP A 200 -13.95 -7.15 11.12
C TRP A 200 -12.43 -6.98 10.96
N ARG A 201 -11.80 -7.76 10.08
CA ARG A 201 -10.36 -7.60 9.80
C ARG A 201 -10.00 -6.23 9.25
N TYR A 202 -10.91 -5.59 8.52
CA TYR A 202 -10.69 -4.25 7.98
C TYR A 202 -10.51 -3.26 9.12
N GLU A 203 -11.39 -3.31 10.13
CA GLU A 203 -11.30 -2.45 11.30
C GLU A 203 -10.03 -2.73 12.12
N VAL A 204 -9.64 -4.01 12.27
CA VAL A 204 -8.40 -4.37 12.96
C VAL A 204 -7.18 -3.75 12.26
N LEU A 205 -7.10 -3.86 10.94
CA LEU A 205 -5.98 -3.31 10.17
C LEU A 205 -5.96 -1.78 10.20
N MET A 206 -7.11 -1.13 10.06
CA MET A 206 -7.21 0.34 10.11
C MET A 206 -6.84 0.90 11.48
N ASP A 207 -7.20 0.20 12.57
CA ASP A 207 -6.77 0.54 13.93
C ASP A 207 -5.24 0.42 14.09
N VAL A 208 -4.59 -0.56 13.46
CA VAL A 208 -3.11 -0.66 13.43
C VAL A 208 -2.50 0.53 12.69
N TRP A 209 -2.95 0.81 11.46
CA TRP A 209 -2.41 1.91 10.65
C TRP A 209 -2.56 3.25 11.36
N LYS A 210 -3.75 3.52 11.90
CA LYS A 210 -4.06 4.76 12.63
C LYS A 210 -3.12 4.94 13.83
N ARG A 211 -2.96 3.92 14.69
CA ARG A 211 -2.09 3.99 15.87
C ARG A 211 -0.63 4.26 15.52
N ILE A 212 -0.14 3.72 14.40
CA ILE A 212 1.23 3.98 13.93
C ILE A 212 1.38 5.43 13.50
N VAL A 213 0.46 5.92 12.65
CA VAL A 213 0.49 7.30 12.15
C VAL A 213 0.42 8.30 13.30
N GLU A 214 -0.53 8.11 14.22
CA GLU A 214 -0.69 8.99 15.40
C GLU A 214 0.54 8.95 16.31
N ALA A 215 1.14 7.78 16.54
CA ALA A 215 2.33 7.67 17.38
C ALA A 215 3.56 8.37 16.76
N VAL A 216 3.75 8.23 15.44
CA VAL A 216 4.84 8.89 14.71
C VAL A 216 4.61 10.40 14.66
N GLU A 217 3.39 10.85 14.36
CA GLU A 217 3.03 12.27 14.27
C GLU A 217 3.25 13.00 15.60
N VAL A 218 2.97 12.37 16.73
CA VAL A 218 3.21 12.95 18.06
C VAL A 218 4.70 13.23 18.34
N VAL A 219 5.60 12.37 17.85
CA VAL A 219 7.04 12.48 18.16
C VAL A 219 7.85 13.21 17.08
N LYS A 220 7.42 13.11 15.82
CA LYS A 220 8.10 13.67 14.65
C LYS A 220 7.06 14.04 13.58
N PRO A 221 6.34 15.18 13.71
CA PRO A 221 5.27 15.58 12.80
C PRO A 221 5.70 15.72 11.32
N GLU A 222 6.98 16.02 11.10
CA GLU A 222 7.58 16.11 9.77
C GLU A 222 7.82 14.74 9.12
N ALA A 223 7.80 13.65 9.89
CA ALA A 223 8.02 12.31 9.36
C ALA A 223 6.85 11.86 8.47
N THR A 224 7.18 11.14 7.41
CA THR A 224 6.17 10.64 6.47
C THR A 224 5.99 9.14 6.58
N VAL A 225 4.76 8.72 6.83
CA VAL A 225 4.36 7.31 6.88
C VAL A 225 3.66 6.96 5.57
N CYS A 226 4.05 5.87 4.95
CA CYS A 226 3.44 5.32 3.74
C CYS A 226 2.94 3.91 4.00
N PHE A 227 1.82 3.52 3.40
CA PHE A 227 1.32 2.14 3.43
C PHE A 227 1.16 1.60 2.02
N ASN A 228 1.75 0.43 1.74
CA ASN A 228 1.60 -0.26 0.47
C ASN A 228 0.22 -0.93 0.35
N ASN A 229 -0.56 -0.49 -0.63
CA ASN A 229 -1.88 -1.01 -0.95
C ASN A 229 -1.82 -2.07 -2.06
N TYR A 230 -2.41 -3.23 -1.75
CA TYR A 230 -2.51 -4.38 -2.64
C TYR A 230 -3.90 -4.56 -3.29
N ARG A 231 -4.78 -3.56 -3.20
CA ARG A 231 -6.04 -3.50 -3.97
C ARG A 231 -5.75 -3.02 -5.39
N ARG A 232 -5.26 -3.93 -6.22
CA ARG A 232 -4.86 -3.70 -7.62
C ARG A 232 -4.93 -4.98 -8.44
N ARG A 233 -5.01 -4.85 -9.76
CA ARG A 233 -4.91 -5.95 -10.72
C ARG A 233 -3.46 -6.41 -10.86
N PRO A 234 -3.14 -7.73 -10.90
CA PRO A 234 -4.03 -8.90 -10.91
C PRO A 234 -4.23 -9.55 -9.52
N LEU A 235 -3.89 -8.88 -8.42
CA LEU A 235 -3.85 -9.50 -7.10
C LEU A 235 -5.25 -9.81 -6.54
N LYS A 236 -5.29 -10.88 -5.73
CA LYS A 236 -6.51 -11.44 -5.11
C LYS A 236 -7.14 -10.45 -4.10
N PRO A 237 -8.46 -10.51 -3.88
CA PRO A 237 -9.27 -9.37 -3.44
C PRO A 237 -9.30 -9.21 -1.91
N TRP A 238 -10.17 -9.97 -1.24
CA TRP A 238 -10.57 -9.78 0.17
C TRP A 238 -9.48 -10.19 1.16
N ASN A 239 -8.49 -10.95 0.72
CA ASN A 239 -7.51 -11.57 1.60
C ASN A 239 -6.65 -10.55 2.35
N THR A 240 -6.32 -9.43 1.71
CA THR A 240 -5.40 -8.39 2.22
C THR A 240 -5.94 -7.67 3.45
N ALA A 241 -7.25 -7.70 3.66
CA ALA A 241 -7.95 -6.91 4.68
C ALA A 241 -7.89 -5.39 4.53
N ILE A 242 -7.47 -4.87 3.37
CA ILE A 242 -7.48 -3.42 3.10
C ILE A 242 -8.90 -3.03 2.64
N PRO A 243 -9.62 -2.15 3.33
CA PRO A 243 -10.96 -1.73 2.92
C PRO A 243 -10.92 -0.60 1.88
N MET A 244 -11.67 -0.73 0.78
CA MET A 244 -11.88 0.33 -0.20
C MET A 244 -12.95 1.30 0.32
N ARG A 245 -12.50 2.27 1.11
CA ARG A 245 -13.30 3.36 1.65
C ARG A 245 -12.43 4.57 1.95
N LYS A 246 -13.03 5.71 2.23
CA LYS A 246 -12.26 6.90 2.65
C LYS A 246 -11.65 6.70 4.04
N ILE A 247 -10.32 6.80 4.17
CA ILE A 247 -9.60 6.60 5.43
C ILE A 247 -9.06 7.93 5.99
N LYS A 248 -8.54 8.83 5.14
CA LYS A 248 -8.05 10.18 5.51
C LYS A 248 -6.94 10.24 6.57
N LEU A 249 -6.02 9.26 6.59
CA LEU A 249 -4.85 9.32 7.47
C LEU A 249 -3.87 10.41 7.02
N ASN A 250 -3.12 10.95 7.99
CA ASN A 250 -2.00 11.88 7.73
C ASN A 250 -0.75 11.13 7.24
N ALA A 251 -0.90 10.41 6.14
CA ALA A 251 0.07 9.50 5.56
C ALA A 251 0.01 9.58 4.03
N ILE A 252 0.87 8.84 3.33
CA ILE A 252 0.78 8.58 1.90
C ILE A 252 0.12 7.22 1.66
N MET A 253 -0.83 7.16 0.73
CA MET A 253 -1.30 5.87 0.20
C MET A 253 -0.37 5.46 -0.95
N SER A 254 0.36 4.36 -0.75
CA SER A 254 1.22 3.78 -1.77
C SER A 254 0.57 2.54 -2.37
N SER A 255 1.01 2.09 -3.54
CA SER A 255 0.66 0.79 -4.12
C SER A 255 1.77 0.35 -5.06
N GLU A 256 1.53 -0.61 -5.96
CA GLU A 256 2.52 -1.01 -6.96
C GLU A 256 1.90 -1.09 -8.35
N LEU A 257 2.75 -1.03 -9.37
CA LEU A 257 2.38 -1.22 -10.77
C LEU A 257 2.66 -2.65 -11.27
N ASP A 258 3.37 -3.48 -10.48
CA ASP A 258 3.72 -4.86 -10.83
C ASP A 258 4.32 -5.01 -12.25
N ALA A 259 5.17 -4.06 -12.66
CA ALA A 259 5.77 -3.95 -14.00
C ALA A 259 4.80 -3.63 -15.18
N PHE A 260 3.58 -3.15 -14.89
CA PHE A 260 2.61 -2.69 -15.88
C PHE A 260 2.49 -1.14 -15.87
N PRO A 261 3.34 -0.39 -16.59
CA PRO A 261 3.32 1.08 -16.55
C PRO A 261 1.99 1.68 -17.00
N PHE A 262 1.25 1.02 -17.89
CA PHE A 262 -0.04 1.49 -18.41
C PHE A 262 -1.16 1.48 -17.36
N GLN A 263 -0.96 0.80 -16.21
CA GLN A 263 -1.92 0.82 -15.11
C GLN A 263 -1.70 2.00 -14.15
N ALA A 264 -0.68 2.85 -14.39
CA ALA A 264 -0.33 3.95 -13.50
C ALA A 264 -1.49 4.92 -13.24
N ASP A 265 -2.22 5.29 -14.29
CA ASP A 265 -3.35 6.23 -14.20
C ASP A 265 -4.47 5.70 -13.28
N ILE A 266 -5.00 4.51 -13.58
CA ILE A 266 -6.09 3.92 -12.80
C ILE A 266 -5.65 3.61 -11.36
N GLN A 267 -4.41 3.15 -11.17
CA GLN A 267 -3.91 2.86 -9.83
C GLN A 267 -3.80 4.13 -8.98
N MET A 268 -3.38 5.26 -9.56
CA MET A 268 -3.37 6.54 -8.85
C MET A 268 -4.78 6.99 -8.49
N LYS A 269 -5.75 6.85 -9.40
CA LYS A 269 -7.15 7.18 -9.12
C LYS A 269 -7.72 6.34 -7.97
N ILE A 270 -7.39 5.05 -7.92
CA ILE A 270 -7.74 4.17 -6.78
C ILE A 270 -7.11 4.69 -5.49
N ASN A 271 -5.81 5.01 -5.49
CA ASN A 271 -5.15 5.51 -4.30
C ASN A 271 -5.72 6.85 -3.82
N GLN A 272 -6.06 7.76 -4.75
CA GLN A 272 -6.67 9.05 -4.44
C GLN A 272 -8.03 8.90 -3.76
N ALA A 273 -8.81 7.89 -4.15
CA ALA A 273 -10.13 7.63 -3.58
C ALA A 273 -10.10 7.37 -2.06
N TYR A 274 -8.97 6.86 -1.51
CA TYR A 274 -8.80 6.69 -0.07
C TYR A 274 -8.69 8.01 0.71
N GLY A 275 -8.34 9.11 0.03
CA GLY A 275 -8.31 10.47 0.58
C GLY A 275 -7.20 10.74 1.59
N PHE A 276 -6.04 10.10 1.44
CA PHE A 276 -4.85 10.31 2.29
C PHE A 276 -4.31 11.74 2.16
N LYS A 277 -3.83 12.32 3.27
CA LYS A 277 -3.54 13.77 3.32
C LYS A 277 -2.19 14.16 2.72
N LYS A 278 -1.19 13.27 2.72
CA LYS A 278 0.16 13.57 2.22
C LYS A 278 0.37 13.18 0.75
N GLY A 279 -0.69 12.78 0.06
CA GLY A 279 -0.66 12.39 -1.35
C GLY A 279 -0.64 10.88 -1.56
N VAL A 280 -0.37 10.48 -2.80
CA VAL A 280 -0.40 9.08 -3.24
C VAL A 280 0.77 8.77 -4.14
N GLU A 281 1.17 7.50 -4.18
CA GLU A 281 2.23 7.03 -5.07
C GLU A 281 2.01 5.57 -5.51
N SER A 282 2.74 5.13 -6.52
CA SER A 282 2.92 3.70 -6.82
C SER A 282 4.38 3.37 -7.04
N TRP A 283 4.81 2.28 -6.42
CA TRP A 283 6.10 1.67 -6.63
C TRP A 283 6.13 0.80 -7.88
N TRP A 284 7.27 0.73 -8.55
CA TRP A 284 7.47 -0.25 -9.63
C TRP A 284 8.93 -0.73 -9.69
N PRO A 285 9.17 -1.98 -10.14
CA PRO A 285 10.52 -2.50 -10.25
C PRO A 285 11.19 -2.02 -11.54
N LEU A 286 12.37 -1.39 -11.42
CA LEU A 286 13.21 -1.05 -12.57
C LEU A 286 13.97 -2.29 -13.06
N HIS A 287 14.60 -3.06 -12.19
CA HIS A 287 15.29 -4.29 -12.58
C HIS A 287 15.40 -5.24 -11.40
N ASN A 288 15.36 -6.55 -11.65
CA ASN A 288 15.85 -7.52 -10.68
C ASN A 288 16.45 -8.72 -11.42
N TYR A 289 17.78 -8.78 -11.55
CA TYR A 289 18.49 -9.97 -12.08
C TYR A 289 18.13 -11.27 -11.33
N GLY A 290 17.62 -11.19 -10.10
CA GLY A 290 17.20 -12.33 -9.28
C GLY A 290 15.75 -12.78 -9.44
N ASN A 291 14.89 -11.97 -10.08
CA ASN A 291 13.48 -12.32 -10.33
C ASN A 291 13.18 -12.17 -11.83
N ALA A 292 13.04 -13.30 -12.53
CA ALA A 292 12.81 -13.41 -13.97
C ALA A 292 11.53 -12.72 -14.52
N TRP A 293 10.80 -11.98 -13.68
CA TRP A 293 9.50 -11.38 -13.99
C TRP A 293 9.59 -9.90 -14.40
N ALA A 294 10.71 -9.20 -14.17
CA ALA A 294 10.90 -7.80 -14.57
C ALA A 294 11.89 -7.72 -15.74
N PRO A 295 11.48 -7.24 -16.94
CA PRO A 295 12.41 -7.03 -18.06
C PRO A 295 13.50 -6.01 -17.67
N CYS A 296 14.61 -6.02 -18.41
CA CYS A 296 15.65 -4.98 -18.29
C CYS A 296 14.98 -3.60 -18.43
N PRO A 297 15.19 -2.65 -17.51
CA PRO A 297 14.47 -1.39 -17.51
C PRO A 297 14.77 -0.62 -18.78
N ASP A 298 13.81 -0.59 -19.69
CA ASP A 298 13.83 0.35 -20.78
C ASP A 298 13.40 1.73 -20.26
N LYS A 299 14.10 2.77 -20.71
CA LYS A 299 13.85 4.15 -20.30
C LYS A 299 12.43 4.58 -20.59
N LEU A 300 11.86 4.14 -21.72
CA LEU A 300 10.52 4.55 -22.14
C LEU A 300 9.46 4.07 -21.15
N THR A 301 9.53 2.81 -20.74
CA THR A 301 8.59 2.20 -19.77
C THR A 301 8.64 2.93 -18.43
N ALA A 302 9.85 3.27 -17.95
CA ALA A 302 10.04 4.03 -16.72
C ALA A 302 9.41 5.43 -16.79
N VAL A 303 9.66 6.14 -17.89
CA VAL A 303 9.08 7.47 -18.14
C VAL A 303 7.56 7.39 -18.29
N GLN A 304 7.02 6.37 -18.96
CA GLN A 304 5.59 6.16 -19.10
C GLN A 304 4.91 5.95 -17.73
N ALA A 305 5.50 5.13 -16.85
CA ALA A 305 4.98 4.94 -15.50
C ALA A 305 4.95 6.27 -14.71
N VAL A 306 6.06 7.04 -14.76
CA VAL A 306 6.16 8.36 -14.12
C VAL A 306 5.08 9.32 -14.62
N LEU A 307 4.96 9.44 -15.95
CA LEU A 307 3.99 10.36 -16.56
C LEU A 307 2.55 9.95 -16.27
N GLY A 308 2.24 8.66 -16.31
CA GLY A 308 0.92 8.13 -15.95
C GLY A 308 0.55 8.38 -14.49
N CYS A 309 1.51 8.25 -13.56
CA CYS A 309 1.27 8.58 -12.16
C CYS A 309 1.00 10.08 -11.97
N ILE A 310 1.84 10.94 -12.55
CA ILE A 310 1.71 12.39 -12.39
C ILE A 310 0.43 12.93 -13.05
N SER A 311 0.05 12.44 -14.22
CA SER A 311 -1.18 12.86 -14.89
C SER A 311 -2.44 12.51 -14.09
N ALA A 312 -2.40 11.46 -13.29
CA ALA A 312 -3.48 11.04 -12.39
C ALA A 312 -3.34 11.60 -10.96
N GLY A 313 -2.44 12.57 -10.74
CA GLY A 313 -2.30 13.31 -9.49
C GLY A 313 -1.47 12.61 -8.42
N GLY A 314 -0.65 11.62 -8.77
CA GLY A 314 0.28 10.94 -7.86
C GLY A 314 1.71 10.89 -8.37
N ILE A 315 2.56 10.09 -7.74
CA ILE A 315 3.99 10.00 -8.05
C ILE A 315 4.40 8.55 -8.24
N ALA A 316 5.38 8.30 -9.11
CA ALA A 316 6.01 6.99 -9.22
C ALA A 316 7.22 6.90 -8.27
N SER A 317 7.27 5.83 -7.49
CA SER A 317 8.47 5.37 -6.80
C SER A 317 8.99 4.11 -7.49
N CYS A 318 10.24 3.74 -7.23
CA CYS A 318 10.84 2.59 -7.89
C CYS A 318 11.87 1.87 -7.03
N GLY A 319 12.12 0.61 -7.33
CA GLY A 319 13.21 -0.17 -6.74
C GLY A 319 14.10 -0.81 -7.81
N THR A 320 15.35 -1.06 -7.47
CA THR A 320 16.29 -1.76 -8.34
C THR A 320 17.06 -2.82 -7.56
N GLY A 321 17.30 -3.98 -8.19
CA GLY A 321 18.20 -5.01 -7.70
C GLY A 321 19.68 -4.71 -7.98
N GLU A 322 19.97 -3.62 -8.68
CA GLU A 322 21.31 -3.12 -8.95
C GLU A 322 21.70 -1.97 -8.00
N THR A 323 22.93 -1.46 -8.11
CA THR A 323 23.31 -0.22 -7.43
C THR A 323 22.62 0.99 -8.07
N ALA A 324 22.36 2.03 -7.28
CA ALA A 324 21.82 3.31 -7.79
C ALA A 324 22.67 3.90 -8.94
N LYS A 325 24.00 3.66 -8.90
CA LYS A 325 24.95 4.09 -9.94
C LYS A 325 24.74 3.38 -11.29
N GLN A 326 24.37 2.09 -11.26
CA GLN A 326 24.06 1.31 -12.46
C GLN A 326 22.71 1.74 -13.06
N ALA A 327 21.70 1.92 -12.20
CA ALA A 327 20.37 2.40 -12.60
C ALA A 327 20.32 3.90 -12.95
N ALA A 328 21.42 4.65 -12.76
CA ALA A 328 21.42 6.12 -12.79
C ALA A 328 20.89 6.71 -14.11
N LEU A 329 21.11 6.04 -15.25
CA LEU A 329 20.61 6.52 -16.53
C LEU A 329 19.08 6.51 -16.58
N VAL A 330 18.44 5.43 -16.14
CA VAL A 330 16.97 5.32 -16.17
C VAL A 330 16.34 6.23 -15.12
N LEU A 331 16.93 6.27 -13.92
CA LEU A 331 16.51 7.15 -12.84
C LEU A 331 16.57 8.64 -13.25
N LYS A 332 17.59 9.02 -14.01
CA LYS A 332 17.69 10.39 -14.54
C LYS A 332 16.58 10.73 -15.53
N GLU A 333 16.19 9.80 -16.39
CA GLU A 333 15.05 10.02 -17.29
C GLU A 333 13.72 10.15 -16.53
N MET A 334 13.55 9.36 -15.47
CA MET A 334 12.40 9.49 -14.57
C MET A 334 12.37 10.87 -13.92
N GLU A 335 13.50 11.36 -13.42
CA GLU A 335 13.61 12.70 -12.81
C GLU A 335 13.33 13.81 -13.81
N ASN A 336 13.93 13.74 -15.01
CA ASN A 336 13.69 14.70 -16.09
C ASN A 336 12.22 14.74 -16.52
N ALA A 337 11.50 13.61 -16.44
CA ALA A 337 10.08 13.55 -16.70
C ALA A 337 9.25 14.12 -15.54
N ALA A 338 9.60 13.78 -14.30
CA ALA A 338 8.84 14.10 -13.11
C ALA A 338 8.99 15.55 -12.65
N ALA A 339 10.23 16.01 -12.43
CA ALA A 339 10.51 17.26 -11.73
C ALA A 339 9.89 18.51 -12.39
N PRO A 340 9.91 18.67 -13.72
CA PRO A 340 9.26 19.82 -14.36
C PRO A 340 7.73 19.82 -14.23
N ARG A 341 7.13 18.65 -13.96
CA ARG A 341 5.67 18.46 -13.86
C ARG A 341 5.17 18.45 -12.42
N PHE A 342 6.04 18.13 -11.47
CA PHE A 342 5.73 18.05 -10.06
C PHE A 342 5.01 19.30 -9.49
N PRO A 343 5.38 20.55 -9.84
CA PRO A 343 4.68 21.74 -9.34
C PRO A 343 3.20 21.85 -9.74
N TYR A 344 2.75 21.09 -10.75
CA TYR A 344 1.35 21.06 -11.19
C TYR A 344 0.53 19.97 -10.48
N LEU A 345 1.15 19.16 -9.63
CA LEU A 345 0.48 18.16 -8.81
C LEU A 345 -0.32 18.85 -7.68
N GLY A 346 -1.47 18.28 -7.31
CA GLY A 346 -2.34 18.82 -6.25
C GLY A 346 -3.35 19.86 -6.71
N GLY A 347 -3.48 20.10 -8.02
CA GLY A 347 -4.58 20.87 -8.59
C GLY A 347 -5.96 20.25 -8.28
N ARG A 348 -7.02 21.06 -8.39
CA ARG A 348 -8.40 20.56 -8.22
C ARG A 348 -8.78 19.69 -9.41
N THR A 349 -9.10 18.42 -9.16
CA THR A 349 -9.69 17.52 -10.18
C THR A 349 -11.02 18.09 -10.67
N ILE A 350 -11.18 18.17 -11.99
CA ILE A 350 -12.46 18.46 -12.63
C ILE A 350 -13.18 17.13 -12.78
N GLU A 351 -14.13 16.91 -11.88
CA GLU A 351 -14.92 15.67 -11.83
C GLU A 351 -15.90 15.62 -13.00
N TYR A 352 -15.79 14.62 -13.87
CA TYR A 352 -16.70 14.41 -15.00
C TYR A 352 -17.35 13.03 -14.94
N ALA A 353 -16.54 11.97 -14.98
CA ALA A 353 -17.01 10.59 -14.78
C ALA A 353 -16.49 10.01 -13.47
N ALA A 354 -17.32 9.24 -12.77
CA ALA A 354 -16.89 8.43 -11.64
C ALA A 354 -16.97 6.93 -11.98
N ILE A 355 -15.88 6.20 -11.81
CA ILE A 355 -15.83 4.75 -11.90
C ILE A 355 -16.03 4.18 -10.50
N VAL A 356 -17.08 3.39 -10.29
CA VAL A 356 -17.33 2.77 -8.99
C VAL A 356 -16.50 1.49 -8.87
N ALA A 357 -15.66 1.43 -7.84
CA ALA A 357 -14.93 0.22 -7.48
C ALA A 357 -15.62 -0.46 -6.28
N SER A 358 -16.26 -1.60 -6.56
CA SER A 358 -17.13 -2.31 -5.62
C SER A 358 -16.38 -3.37 -4.81
N GLN A 359 -16.10 -3.08 -3.54
CA GLN A 359 -15.43 -4.03 -2.67
C GLN A 359 -16.34 -5.19 -2.27
N GLN A 360 -17.62 -4.95 -1.97
CA GLN A 360 -18.53 -6.01 -1.57
C GLN A 360 -18.75 -7.02 -2.73
N THR A 361 -18.80 -6.54 -3.98
CA THR A 361 -18.79 -7.41 -5.16
C THR A 361 -17.47 -8.17 -5.29
N MET A 362 -16.32 -7.52 -5.09
CA MET A 362 -15.01 -8.20 -5.10
C MET A 362 -14.93 -9.31 -4.03
N ASP A 363 -15.38 -9.01 -2.83
CA ASP A 363 -15.13 -9.84 -1.66
C ASP A 363 -16.11 -11.01 -1.56
N PHE A 364 -17.39 -10.80 -1.89
CA PHE A 364 -18.45 -11.80 -1.67
C PHE A 364 -18.97 -12.47 -2.95
N TRP A 365 -19.01 -11.75 -4.08
CA TRP A 365 -19.44 -12.33 -5.36
C TRP A 365 -18.26 -12.87 -6.17
N ALA A 366 -17.21 -12.08 -6.36
CA ALA A 366 -16.04 -12.48 -7.13
C ALA A 366 -15.13 -13.46 -6.36
N LYS A 367 -15.17 -13.41 -5.02
CA LYS A 367 -14.52 -14.38 -4.11
C LYS A 367 -13.01 -14.46 -4.39
N ASN A 368 -12.54 -15.55 -5.01
CA ASN A 368 -11.13 -15.74 -5.34
C ASN A 368 -10.75 -15.23 -6.75
N ASN A 369 -11.71 -14.76 -7.55
CA ASN A 369 -11.50 -14.30 -8.93
C ASN A 369 -11.73 -12.77 -9.04
N ALA A 370 -10.85 -11.99 -8.40
CA ALA A 370 -10.92 -10.53 -8.37
C ALA A 370 -10.90 -9.88 -9.76
N ASN A 371 -10.32 -10.55 -10.76
CA ASN A 371 -10.23 -10.04 -12.12
C ASN A 371 -11.61 -9.74 -12.72
N LYS A 372 -12.66 -10.47 -12.31
CA LYS A 372 -14.05 -10.17 -12.71
C LYS A 372 -14.53 -8.76 -12.37
N VAL A 373 -13.90 -8.11 -11.38
CA VAL A 373 -14.22 -6.73 -10.99
C VAL A 373 -13.11 -5.78 -11.44
N TRP A 374 -11.84 -6.18 -11.34
CA TRP A 374 -10.75 -5.34 -11.81
C TRP A 374 -10.80 -5.08 -13.31
N ASP A 375 -11.07 -6.10 -14.13
CA ASP A 375 -11.14 -5.93 -15.59
C ASP A 375 -12.22 -4.91 -15.99
N GLU A 376 -13.32 -4.82 -15.24
CA GLU A 376 -14.38 -3.83 -15.46
C GLU A 376 -13.97 -2.41 -15.05
N ILE A 377 -13.30 -2.26 -13.90
CA ILE A 377 -12.77 -0.96 -13.44
C ILE A 377 -11.74 -0.44 -14.46
N HIS A 378 -10.86 -1.32 -14.93
CA HIS A 378 -9.88 -0.99 -15.96
C HIS A 378 -10.56 -0.69 -17.30
N GLY A 379 -11.52 -1.50 -17.74
CA GLY A 379 -12.26 -1.29 -18.99
C GLY A 379 -13.02 0.04 -19.01
N ALA A 380 -13.68 0.40 -17.90
CA ALA A 380 -14.31 1.70 -17.74
C ALA A 380 -13.28 2.84 -17.84
N ASN A 381 -12.11 2.67 -17.25
CA ASN A 381 -11.02 3.66 -17.34
C ASN A 381 -10.50 3.79 -18.78
N GLU A 382 -10.29 2.68 -19.49
CA GLU A 382 -9.84 2.68 -20.89
C GLU A 382 -10.83 3.41 -21.80
N ILE A 383 -12.15 3.17 -21.65
CA ILE A 383 -13.19 3.87 -22.43
C ILE A 383 -13.08 5.39 -22.21
N LEU A 384 -12.91 5.81 -20.97
CA LEU A 384 -12.81 7.23 -20.61
C LEU A 384 -11.50 7.85 -21.11
N LEU A 385 -10.38 7.15 -20.99
CA LEU A 385 -9.07 7.58 -21.49
C LEU A 385 -9.09 7.75 -23.02
N HIS A 386 -9.60 6.77 -23.77
CA HIS A 386 -9.73 6.84 -25.22
C HIS A 386 -10.72 7.91 -25.69
N SER A 387 -11.67 8.30 -24.83
CA SER A 387 -12.61 9.38 -25.08
C SER A 387 -12.11 10.75 -24.62
N HIS A 388 -10.89 10.83 -24.06
CA HIS A 388 -10.33 12.02 -23.44
C HIS A 388 -11.23 12.64 -22.35
N LEU A 389 -11.96 11.81 -21.62
CA LEU A 389 -12.85 12.21 -20.53
C LEU A 389 -12.15 12.05 -19.19
N GLN A 390 -12.20 13.11 -18.38
CA GLN A 390 -11.65 13.07 -17.02
C GLN A 390 -12.47 12.14 -16.13
N SER A 391 -11.78 11.33 -15.34
CA SER A 391 -12.44 10.37 -14.47
C SER A 391 -11.75 10.23 -13.12
N SER A 392 -12.57 9.93 -12.12
CA SER A 392 -12.13 9.55 -10.78
C SER A 392 -12.62 8.15 -10.46
N VAL A 393 -11.90 7.44 -9.60
CA VAL A 393 -12.42 6.23 -8.96
C VAL A 393 -13.10 6.63 -7.65
N ILE A 394 -14.28 6.07 -7.40
CA ILE A 394 -14.97 6.19 -6.12
C ILE A 394 -15.27 4.81 -5.55
N PHE A 395 -15.33 4.73 -4.22
CA PHE A 395 -15.71 3.52 -3.52
C PHE A 395 -17.19 3.54 -3.18
N GLU A 396 -17.71 2.39 -2.79
CA GLU A 396 -19.14 2.19 -2.53
C GLU A 396 -19.66 3.05 -1.39
N ASP A 397 -18.82 3.36 -0.40
CA ASP A 397 -19.21 4.24 0.70
C ASP A 397 -19.36 5.71 0.26
N HIS A 398 -18.76 6.10 -0.87
CA HIS A 398 -18.99 7.42 -1.48
C HIS A 398 -20.40 7.55 -2.06
N LEU A 399 -21.02 6.45 -2.52
CA LEU A 399 -22.40 6.45 -3.01
C LEU A 399 -23.42 6.84 -1.93
N GLU A 400 -23.05 6.71 -0.66
CA GLU A 400 -23.92 7.03 0.47
C GLU A 400 -23.56 8.33 1.19
N LYS A 401 -22.29 8.74 1.16
CA LYS A 401 -21.74 9.77 2.04
C LYS A 401 -21.30 11.04 1.32
N GLU A 402 -21.13 10.99 0.00
CA GLU A 402 -20.65 12.13 -0.78
C GLU A 402 -21.74 12.74 -1.65
N ASN A 403 -21.51 14.00 -2.05
CA ASN A 403 -22.36 14.64 -3.05
C ASN A 403 -22.06 14.06 -4.44
N LEU A 404 -22.94 13.19 -4.92
CA LEU A 404 -22.85 12.57 -6.25
C LEU A 404 -23.08 13.57 -7.38
N SER A 405 -23.74 14.71 -7.12
CA SER A 405 -24.06 15.72 -8.14
C SER A 405 -22.83 16.39 -8.77
N LYS A 406 -21.64 16.18 -8.19
CA LYS A 406 -20.38 16.66 -8.76
C LYS A 406 -19.93 15.83 -9.96
N TYR A 407 -20.49 14.64 -10.16
CA TYR A 407 -20.25 13.78 -11.29
C TYR A 407 -21.44 13.86 -12.26
N PRO A 408 -21.25 14.37 -13.47
CA PRO A 408 -22.23 14.22 -14.55
C PRO A 408 -22.57 12.75 -14.87
N ILE A 409 -21.58 11.86 -14.80
CA ILE A 409 -21.74 10.43 -15.13
C ILE A 409 -21.16 9.57 -14.02
N ILE A 410 -21.91 8.55 -13.59
CA ILE A 410 -21.41 7.46 -12.74
C ILE A 410 -21.44 6.16 -13.55
N ILE A 411 -20.32 5.45 -13.58
CA ILE A 411 -20.15 4.19 -14.28
C ILE A 411 -20.12 3.06 -13.25
N LEU A 412 -21.10 2.17 -13.38
CA LEU A 412 -21.16 0.88 -12.71
C LEU A 412 -20.74 -0.16 -13.75
N GLY A 413 -19.51 -0.67 -13.66
CA GLY A 413 -19.08 -1.85 -14.41
C GLY A 413 -19.84 -3.09 -13.94
N ASN A 414 -19.17 -4.00 -13.25
CA ASN A 414 -19.85 -5.07 -12.50
C ASN A 414 -19.97 -4.70 -11.02
N MET A 415 -21.13 -4.19 -10.63
CA MET A 415 -21.50 -3.91 -9.24
C MET A 415 -22.67 -4.81 -8.84
N VAL A 416 -22.38 -6.12 -8.77
CA VAL A 416 -23.39 -7.18 -8.58
C VAL A 416 -24.09 -7.07 -7.24
N CYS A 417 -23.32 -6.82 -6.19
CA CYS A 417 -23.84 -6.61 -4.85
C CYS A 417 -24.14 -5.11 -4.68
N ILE A 418 -25.37 -4.74 -4.34
CA ILE A 418 -25.79 -3.36 -4.03
C ILE A 418 -26.74 -3.37 -2.83
N SER A 419 -26.38 -2.64 -1.78
CA SER A 419 -27.25 -2.49 -0.61
C SER A 419 -28.47 -1.64 -0.93
N LYS A 420 -29.57 -1.83 -0.19
CA LYS A 420 -30.78 -0.98 -0.32
C LYS A 420 -30.48 0.51 -0.15
N LYS A 421 -29.47 0.87 0.63
CA LYS A 421 -29.06 2.26 0.86
C LYS A 421 -28.30 2.83 -0.34
N GLN A 422 -27.39 2.05 -0.93
CA GLN A 422 -26.69 2.41 -2.17
C GLN A 422 -27.66 2.55 -3.34
N ALA A 423 -28.60 1.60 -3.50
CA ALA A 423 -29.63 1.66 -4.53
C ALA A 423 -30.50 2.93 -4.41
N LYS A 424 -30.86 3.32 -3.17
CA LYS A 424 -31.56 4.58 -2.91
C LYS A 424 -30.73 5.80 -3.32
N GLY A 425 -29.45 5.86 -2.95
CA GLY A 425 -28.57 6.97 -3.33
C GLY A 425 -28.38 7.11 -4.84
N LEU A 426 -28.23 5.99 -5.56
CA LEU A 426 -28.15 5.96 -7.02
C LEU A 426 -29.46 6.44 -7.67
N LYS A 427 -30.61 6.04 -7.13
CA LYS A 427 -31.92 6.49 -7.60
C LYS A 427 -32.08 8.00 -7.44
N GLU A 428 -31.77 8.54 -6.25
CA GLU A 428 -31.83 9.98 -5.97
C GLU A 428 -30.89 10.78 -6.90
N TYR A 429 -29.71 10.24 -7.20
CA TYR A 429 -28.77 10.83 -8.15
C TYR A 429 -29.34 10.93 -9.57
N VAL A 430 -30.00 9.87 -10.07
CA VAL A 430 -30.65 9.88 -11.40
C VAL A 430 -31.86 10.82 -11.42
N GLU A 431 -32.69 10.81 -10.37
CA GLU A 431 -33.83 11.74 -10.23
C GLU A 431 -33.40 13.21 -10.23
N ALA A 432 -32.19 13.51 -9.72
CA ALA A 432 -31.57 14.82 -9.77
C ALA A 432 -30.93 15.18 -11.13
N GLY A 433 -31.03 14.31 -12.14
CA GLY A 433 -30.53 14.53 -13.50
C GLY A 433 -29.14 13.96 -13.79
N GLY A 434 -28.58 13.19 -12.86
CA GLY A 434 -27.32 12.47 -13.08
C GLY A 434 -27.48 11.31 -14.08
N VAL A 435 -26.42 11.02 -14.84
CA VAL A 435 -26.42 9.88 -15.77
C VAL A 435 -25.75 8.68 -15.09
N LEU A 436 -26.44 7.55 -15.09
CA LEU A 436 -25.91 6.27 -14.63
C LEU A 436 -25.65 5.37 -15.84
N PHE A 437 -24.41 4.93 -16.01
CA PHE A 437 -24.02 3.93 -17.00
C PHE A 437 -23.80 2.60 -16.29
N ALA A 438 -24.69 1.65 -16.51
CA ALA A 438 -24.62 0.31 -15.94
C ALA A 438 -24.25 -0.71 -17.04
N CYS A 439 -23.26 -1.56 -16.77
CA CYS A 439 -22.85 -2.64 -17.67
C CYS A 439 -23.61 -3.95 -17.35
N ASP A 440 -22.94 -5.10 -17.48
CA ASP A 440 -23.50 -6.45 -17.43
C ASP A 440 -24.31 -6.72 -16.15
N GLN A 441 -23.65 -6.93 -15.01
CA GLN A 441 -24.31 -7.35 -13.79
C GLN A 441 -24.31 -6.25 -12.72
N VAL A 442 -25.49 -5.69 -12.45
CA VAL A 442 -25.68 -4.59 -11.48
C VAL A 442 -26.88 -4.85 -10.58
N GLY A 443 -26.64 -4.92 -9.26
CA GLY A 443 -27.70 -4.98 -8.24
C GLY A 443 -28.51 -6.28 -8.21
N GLU A 444 -27.91 -7.42 -8.56
CA GLU A 444 -28.55 -8.74 -8.48
C GLU A 444 -28.57 -9.31 -7.06
N LEU A 445 -27.66 -8.86 -6.19
CA LEU A 445 -27.48 -9.31 -4.81
C LEU A 445 -27.48 -8.15 -3.81
N ASP A 446 -27.86 -8.41 -2.56
CA ASP A 446 -27.94 -7.42 -1.46
C ASP A 446 -26.90 -7.57 -0.35
#